data_AF-A0A291RG55-F1
#
_entry.id   AF-A0A291RG55-F1
#
_cell.length_a   1.000
_cell.length_b   1.000
_cell.length_c   1.000
_cell.angle_alpha   90.00
_cell.angle_beta   90.00
_cell.angle_gamma   90.00
#
_symmetry.space_group_name_H-M   'P 1'
#
loop_
_entity.id
_entity.type
_entity.pdbx_description
1 polymer ?
#
loop_
_entity_poly.entity_id
_entity_poly.type
_entity_poly.pdbx_seq_one_letter_code
_entity_poly.pdbx_strand_id
1 'polypeptide(L)'
;MVETWLAKGDSVSDLEADLSTLNQLGGRLSGHADAIGRIKISATVTMADSPVQGLSTQVSDAVTKAFGLIGGDIRQMSDATTLSAKSYAEIDQTFADQLRRYTSGEPPR
;
A
#
# COMPACT_ATOMS: atom_id res chain seq x y z
N MET A 1 1.65 -41.65 15.98
CA MET A 1 1.54 -41.04 14.64
C MET A 1 0.44 -39.97 14.70
N VAL A 2 0.73 -38.84 15.35
CA VAL A 2 -0.23 -37.73 15.63
C VAL A 2 0.51 -36.39 15.59
N GLU A 3 1.19 -36.07 14.48
CA GLU A 3 1.92 -34.79 14.35
C GLU A 3 1.59 -33.98 13.09
N THR A 4 0.73 -34.47 12.20
CA THR A 4 0.42 -33.79 10.93
C THR A 4 -0.75 -32.80 10.98
N TRP A 5 -1.38 -32.58 12.15
CA TRP A 5 -2.57 -31.73 12.27
C TRP A 5 -2.34 -30.31 12.81
N LEU A 6 -1.17 -30.01 13.38
CA LEU A 6 -0.87 -28.67 13.90
C LEU A 6 -0.45 -27.67 12.79
N ALA A 7 0.33 -28.13 11.81
CA ALA A 7 0.83 -27.25 10.74
C ALA A 7 -0.25 -26.71 9.78
N LYS A 8 -1.41 -27.37 9.71
CA LYS A 8 -2.50 -26.99 8.80
C LYS A 8 -3.45 -25.93 9.37
N GLY A 9 -3.48 -25.79 10.70
CA GLY A 9 -4.18 -24.71 11.40
C GLY A 9 -3.37 -23.41 11.40
N ASP A 10 -2.05 -23.51 11.58
CA ASP A 10 -1.13 -22.36 11.60
C ASP A 10 -1.04 -21.65 10.25
N SER A 11 -1.08 -22.38 9.12
CA SER A 11 -0.92 -21.76 7.80
C SER A 11 -2.05 -20.81 7.41
N VAL A 12 -3.28 -21.08 7.87
CA VAL A 12 -4.44 -20.21 7.60
C VAL A 12 -4.38 -18.96 8.48
N SER A 13 -3.99 -19.10 9.74
CA SER A 13 -3.78 -17.95 10.63
C SER A 13 -2.59 -17.09 10.21
N ASP A 14 -1.53 -17.68 9.68
CA ASP A 14 -0.36 -16.96 9.18
C ASP A 14 -0.70 -16.13 7.94
N LEU A 15 -1.54 -16.66 7.04
CA LEU A 15 -2.00 -15.95 5.87
C LEU A 15 -2.94 -14.79 6.23
N GLU A 16 -3.89 -15.00 7.14
CA GLU A 16 -4.76 -13.92 7.64
C GLU A 16 -3.95 -12.80 8.32
N ALA A 17 -2.93 -13.18 9.09
CA ALA A 17 -2.01 -12.24 9.71
C ALA A 17 -1.18 -11.45 8.68
N ASP A 18 -0.72 -12.11 7.62
CA ASP A 18 0.02 -11.47 6.52
C ASP A 18 -0.87 -10.51 5.73
N LEU A 19 -2.09 -10.92 5.37
CA LEU A 19 -3.09 -10.07 4.71
C LEU A 19 -3.45 -8.84 5.56
N SER A 20 -3.61 -9.01 6.86
CA SER A 20 -3.84 -7.91 7.80
C SER A 20 -2.66 -6.93 7.79
N THR A 21 -1.44 -7.46 7.79
CA THR A 21 -0.20 -6.66 7.76
C THR A 21 -0.07 -5.88 6.46
N LEU A 22 -0.31 -6.51 5.30
CA LEU A 22 -0.26 -5.84 4.00
C LEU A 22 -1.33 -4.75 3.89
N ASN A 23 -2.56 -5.00 4.35
CA ASN A 23 -3.61 -3.97 4.37
C ASN A 23 -3.25 -2.78 5.26
N GLN A 24 -2.69 -3.04 6.46
CA GLN A 24 -2.21 -1.97 7.33
C GLN A 24 -1.06 -1.19 6.70
N LEU A 25 -0.13 -1.87 6.04
CA LEU A 25 0.98 -1.24 5.34
C LEU A 25 0.50 -0.36 4.20
N GLY A 26 -0.39 -0.86 3.34
CA GLY A 26 -1.01 -0.09 2.26
C GLY A 26 -1.72 1.16 2.80
N GLY A 27 -2.53 1.01 3.85
CA GLY A 27 -3.20 2.14 4.50
C GLY A 27 -2.22 3.20 5.05
N ARG A 28 -1.14 2.78 5.71
CA ARG A 28 -0.10 3.69 6.22
C ARG A 28 0.65 4.41 5.10
N LEU A 29 1.00 3.69 4.03
CA LEU A 29 1.66 4.28 2.86
C LEU A 29 0.75 5.33 2.20
N SER A 30 -0.52 5.01 1.97
CA SER A 30 -1.50 5.96 1.44
C SER A 30 -1.62 7.22 2.31
N GLY A 31 -1.70 7.04 3.64
CA GLY A 31 -1.73 8.16 4.58
C GLY A 31 -0.47 9.03 4.54
N HIS A 32 0.72 8.43 4.40
CA HIS A 32 1.97 9.18 4.24
C HIS A 32 2.03 9.93 2.90
N ALA A 33 1.60 9.31 1.81
CA ALA A 33 1.52 9.97 0.50
C ALA A 33 0.60 11.20 0.55
N ASP A 34 -0.54 11.10 1.24
CA ASP A 34 -1.46 12.22 1.45
C ASP A 34 -0.86 13.32 2.31
N ALA A 35 -0.14 12.97 3.39
CA ALA A 35 0.53 13.93 4.24
C ALA A 35 1.61 14.70 3.46
N ILE A 36 2.41 13.99 2.65
CA ILE A 36 3.47 14.58 1.81
C ILE A 36 2.88 15.48 0.73
N GLY A 37 1.78 15.07 0.09
CA GLY A 37 1.09 15.89 -0.90
C GLY A 37 0.53 17.21 -0.36
N ARG A 38 0.40 17.34 0.97
CA ARG A 38 -0.01 18.58 1.65
C ARG A 38 1.15 19.49 2.02
N ILE A 39 2.40 19.03 1.92
CA ILE A 39 3.58 19.85 2.25
C ILE A 39 3.72 20.95 1.19
N LYS A 40 3.64 22.20 1.64
CA LYS A 40 3.78 23.40 0.81
C LYS A 40 4.58 24.45 1.55
N ILE A 41 5.39 25.22 0.81
CA ILE A 41 6.00 26.43 1.33
C ILE A 41 4.93 27.52 1.29
N SER A 42 4.47 27.96 2.47
CA SER A 42 3.45 29.01 2.61
C SER A 42 4.05 30.42 2.69
N ALA A 43 5.36 30.53 2.93
CA ALA A 43 6.04 31.81 3.02
C ALA A 43 6.29 32.37 1.62
N THR A 44 5.73 33.54 1.33
CA THR A 44 6.01 34.30 0.11
C THR A 44 6.99 35.42 0.42
N VAL A 45 8.15 35.43 -0.24
CA VAL A 45 9.11 36.54 -0.14
C VAL A 45 8.69 37.63 -1.13
N THR A 46 8.21 38.76 -0.60
CA THR A 46 7.89 39.95 -1.41
C THR A 46 9.00 40.97 -1.27
N MET A 47 9.79 41.12 -2.33
CA MET A 47 10.87 42.11 -2.43
C MET A 47 10.89 42.66 -3.85
N ALA A 48 10.18 43.76 -4.07
CA ALA A 48 10.09 44.39 -5.38
C ALA A 48 11.49 44.65 -5.97
N ASP A 49 11.64 44.33 -7.25
CA ASP A 49 12.86 44.50 -8.04
C ASP A 49 14.09 43.71 -7.52
N SER A 50 13.89 42.74 -6.62
CA SER A 50 14.95 41.88 -6.11
C SER A 50 15.00 40.55 -6.85
N PRO A 51 16.20 40.08 -7.28
CA PRO A 51 16.37 38.72 -7.80
C PRO A 51 16.01 37.64 -6.77
N VAL A 52 16.01 37.99 -5.47
CA VAL A 52 15.61 37.09 -4.37
C VAL A 52 14.14 36.68 -4.49
N GLN A 53 13.26 37.57 -4.98
CA GLN A 53 11.85 37.24 -5.16
C GLN A 53 11.69 36.11 -6.19
N GLY A 54 12.35 36.21 -7.35
CA GLY A 54 12.33 35.17 -8.39
C GLY A 54 12.93 33.85 -7.91
N LEU A 55 14.06 33.89 -7.20
CA LEU A 55 14.69 32.72 -6.58
C LEU A 55 13.76 32.03 -5.57
N SER A 56 13.04 32.80 -4.74
CA SER A 56 12.12 32.24 -3.74
C SER A 56 10.97 31.46 -4.37
N THR A 57 10.42 31.95 -5.48
CA THR A 57 9.37 31.26 -6.25
C THR A 57 9.92 29.97 -6.84
N GLN A 58 11.11 30.01 -7.46
CA GLN A 58 11.72 28.83 -8.08
C GLN A 58 12.02 27.72 -7.05
N VAL A 59 12.52 28.10 -5.87
CA VAL A 59 12.73 27.15 -4.77
C VAL A 59 11.41 26.55 -4.31
N SER A 60 10.37 27.37 -4.16
CA SER A 60 9.04 26.89 -3.75
C SER A 60 8.45 25.87 -4.74
N ASP A 61 8.60 26.13 -6.03
CA ASP A 61 8.18 25.21 -7.09
C ASP A 61 8.99 23.91 -7.09
N ALA A 62 10.31 24.01 -6.94
CA ALA A 62 11.20 22.85 -6.89
C ALA A 62 10.88 21.93 -5.70
N VAL A 63 10.65 22.52 -4.53
CA VAL A 63 10.26 21.78 -3.32
C VAL A 63 8.89 21.11 -3.50
N THR A 64 7.92 21.82 -4.07
CA THR A 64 6.59 21.26 -4.34
C THR A 64 6.68 20.07 -5.30
N LYS A 65 7.50 20.17 -6.36
CA LYS A 65 7.73 19.05 -7.29
C LYS A 65 8.42 17.87 -6.62
N ALA A 66 9.43 18.12 -5.79
CA ALA A 66 10.14 17.06 -5.08
C ALA A 66 9.21 16.28 -4.14
N PHE A 67 8.41 16.96 -3.32
CA PHE A 67 7.41 16.30 -2.48
C PHE A 67 6.31 15.61 -3.30
N GLY A 68 5.92 16.17 -4.44
CA GLY A 68 5.00 15.53 -5.38
C GLY A 68 5.52 14.18 -5.88
N LEU A 69 6.80 14.09 -6.25
CA LEU A 69 7.45 12.84 -6.66
C LEU A 69 7.47 11.81 -5.53
N ILE A 70 7.96 12.20 -4.35
CA ILE A 70 8.03 11.31 -3.19
C ILE A 70 6.64 10.78 -2.79
N GLY A 71 5.63 11.65 -2.75
CA GLY A 71 4.25 11.25 -2.47
C GLY A 71 3.68 10.31 -3.54
N GLY A 72 4.04 10.52 -4.81
CA GLY A 72 3.68 9.65 -5.93
C GLY A 72 4.26 8.24 -5.78
N ASP A 73 5.55 8.13 -5.47
CA ASP A 73 6.23 6.83 -5.30
C ASP A 73 5.64 6.05 -4.12
N ILE A 74 5.36 6.72 -3.00
CA ILE A 74 4.72 6.11 -1.83
C ILE A 74 3.29 5.63 -2.17
N ARG A 75 2.54 6.39 -2.98
CA ARG A 75 1.22 5.97 -3.45
C ARG A 75 1.30 4.74 -4.34
N GLN A 76 2.27 4.66 -5.25
CA GLN A 76 2.48 3.44 -6.06
C GLN A 76 2.81 2.23 -5.18
N MET A 77 3.62 2.40 -4.13
CA MET A 77 3.89 1.32 -3.18
C MET A 77 2.62 0.89 -2.42
N SER A 78 1.77 1.83 -2.02
CA SER A 78 0.46 1.54 -1.41
C SER A 78 -0.42 0.70 -2.35
N ASP A 79 -0.50 1.10 -3.62
CA ASP A 79 -1.32 0.42 -4.62
C ASP A 79 -0.80 -1.00 -4.88
N ALA A 80 0.52 -1.17 -5.02
CA ALA A 80 1.14 -2.47 -5.17
C ALA A 80 0.89 -3.39 -3.96
N THR A 81 1.01 -2.86 -2.75
CA THR A 81 0.76 -3.61 -1.51
C THR A 81 -0.70 -4.09 -1.43
N THR A 82 -1.63 -3.20 -1.77
CA THR A 82 -3.08 -3.51 -1.77
C THR A 82 -3.42 -4.55 -2.83
N LEU A 83 -2.82 -4.43 -4.02
CA LEU A 83 -3.00 -5.40 -5.11
C LEU A 83 -2.45 -6.79 -4.75
N SER A 84 -1.28 -6.85 -4.10
CA SER A 84 -0.72 -8.11 -3.60
C SER A 84 -1.64 -8.76 -2.56
N ALA A 85 -2.12 -7.99 -1.57
CA ALA A 85 -3.06 -8.51 -0.57
C ALA A 85 -4.33 -9.09 -1.21
N LYS A 86 -4.90 -8.39 -2.19
CA LYS A 86 -6.07 -8.87 -2.93
C LYS A 86 -5.79 -10.18 -3.68
N SER A 87 -4.67 -10.24 -4.38
CA SER A 87 -4.27 -11.44 -5.15
C SER A 87 -4.10 -12.66 -4.25
N TYR A 88 -3.49 -12.50 -3.07
CA TYR A 88 -3.35 -13.59 -2.11
C TYR A 88 -4.70 -14.08 -1.57
N ALA A 89 -5.60 -13.16 -1.23
CA ALA A 89 -6.94 -13.51 -0.77
C ALA A 89 -7.75 -14.28 -1.84
N GLU A 90 -7.66 -13.88 -3.11
CA GLU A 90 -8.36 -14.57 -4.22
C GLU A 90 -7.84 -15.99 -4.46
N ILE A 91 -6.52 -16.19 -4.35
CA ILE A 91 -5.90 -17.52 -4.48
C ILE A 91 -6.34 -18.43 -3.33
N ASP A 92 -6.34 -17.93 -2.10
CA ASP A 92 -6.76 -18.71 -0.93
C ASP A 92 -8.24 -19.13 -1.03
N GLN A 93 -9.10 -18.20 -1.44
CA GLN A 93 -10.52 -18.50 -1.64
C GLN A 93 -10.72 -19.58 -2.72
N THR A 94 -9.92 -19.54 -3.79
CA THR A 94 -9.94 -20.57 -4.84
C THR A 94 -9.51 -21.95 -4.28
N PHE A 95 -8.48 -22.00 -3.44
CA PHE A 95 -8.05 -23.25 -2.80
C PHE A 95 -9.08 -23.77 -1.78
N ALA A 96 -9.66 -22.88 -0.97
CA ALA A 96 -10.71 -23.23 -0.03
C ALA A 96 -11.94 -23.80 -0.76
N ASP A 97 -12.33 -23.21 -1.88
CA ASP A 97 -13.43 -23.70 -2.71
C ASP A 97 -13.12 -25.05 -3.36
N GLN A 98 -11.90 -25.26 -3.85
CA GLN A 98 -11.47 -26.56 -4.36
C GLN A 98 -11.46 -27.63 -3.27
N LEU A 99 -10.93 -27.32 -2.08
CA LEU A 99 -10.92 -28.25 -0.95
C LEU A 99 -12.35 -28.58 -0.51
N ARG A 100 -13.25 -27.59 -0.46
CA ARG A 100 -14.67 -27.80 -0.16
C ARG A 100 -15.31 -28.74 -1.17
N ARG A 101 -15.06 -28.55 -2.47
CA ARG A 101 -15.57 -29.44 -3.54
C ARG A 101 -15.06 -30.87 -3.40
N TYR A 102 -13.77 -31.07 -3.11
CA TYR A 102 -13.22 -32.40 -2.87
C TYR A 102 -13.81 -33.07 -1.63
N THR A 103 -14.07 -32.29 -0.58
CA THR A 103 -14.63 -32.80 0.68
C THR A 103 -16.13 -33.07 0.57
N SER A 104 -16.87 -32.31 -0.24
CA SER A 104 -18.30 -32.53 -0.49
C SER A 104 -18.58 -33.63 -1.53
N GLY A 105 -17.55 -34.14 -2.21
CA GLY A 105 -17.67 -35.21 -3.21
C GLY A 105 -18.37 -34.78 -4.50
N GLU A 106 -18.39 -33.49 -4.80
CA GLU A 106 -19.17 -32.94 -5.92
C GLU A 106 -18.37 -33.07 -7.24
N PRO A 107 -18.90 -33.77 -8.26
CA PRO A 107 -18.15 -34.03 -9.49
C PRO A 107 -18.02 -32.75 -10.34
N PRO A 108 -16.92 -32.62 -11.11
CA PRO A 108 -16.74 -31.48 -12.00
C PRO A 108 -17.84 -31.46 -13.07
N ARG A 109 -18.44 -30.29 -13.30
CA ARG A 109 -19.31 -30.02 -14.45
C ARG A 109 -18.48 -29.59 -15.65
#